data_AF-A0A1N6RQ21-F1
#
_entry.id   AF-A0A1N6RQ21-F1
#
_cell.length_a   1.000
_cell.length_b   1.000
_cell.length_c   1.000
_cell.angle_alpha   90.00
_cell.angle_beta   90.00
_cell.angle_gamma   90.00
#
_symmetry.space_group_name_H-M   'P 1'
#
loop_
_entity.id
_entity.type
_entity.pdbx_description
1 polymer ?
#
loop_
_entity_poly.entity_id
_entity_poly.type
_entity_poly.pdbx_seq_one_letter_code
_entity_poly.pdbx_strand_id
1 'polypeptide(L)'
;MGISLFVLIILLSYTTIYSQEATDIFNGKDLSGRTKPGSEFWYVDGGKLVCENGPEAKYGYLSTKRIYKNFILNLDYKLEKNSKSGIFIRPHAGSNNGTSKRGWQIEVTPPKQHIEGIYRSTVAGKDFLTKPYPEDEKHLKPTAWNHMRTETNGNTVNN
;
A
#
# COMPACT_ATOMS: atom_id res chain seq x y z
N MET A 1 64.27 -21.21 -24.95
CA MET A 1 62.79 -21.25 -24.83
C MET A 1 62.44 -21.01 -23.37
N GLY A 2 62.06 -19.78 -23.00
CA GLY A 2 61.63 -19.44 -21.66
C GLY A 2 60.10 -19.39 -21.58
N ILE A 3 59.51 -20.17 -20.68
CA ILE A 3 58.06 -20.18 -20.44
C ILE A 3 57.76 -19.02 -19.50
N SER A 4 57.09 -17.98 -20.01
CA SER A 4 56.63 -16.85 -19.21
C SER A 4 55.28 -17.22 -18.58
N LEU A 5 55.25 -17.33 -17.25
CA LEU A 5 54.05 -17.67 -16.47
C LEU A 5 53.23 -16.40 -16.24
N PHE A 6 52.14 -16.23 -17.01
CA PHE A 6 51.16 -15.17 -16.78
C PHE A 6 50.32 -15.53 -15.53
N VAL A 7 50.61 -14.88 -14.40
CA VAL A 7 49.76 -14.96 -13.21
C VAL A 7 48.56 -14.04 -13.41
N LEU A 8 47.41 -14.62 -13.72
CA LEU A 8 46.13 -13.91 -13.79
C LEU A 8 45.65 -13.62 -12.36
N ILE A 9 45.88 -12.40 -11.88
CA ILE A 9 45.32 -11.91 -10.62
C ILE A 9 43.85 -11.58 -10.87
N ILE A 10 42.96 -12.49 -10.48
CA ILE A 10 41.51 -12.24 -10.47
C ILE A 10 41.22 -11.37 -9.24
N LEU A 11 41.04 -10.07 -9.45
CA LEU A 11 40.48 -9.16 -8.43
C LEU A 11 39.01 -9.52 -8.22
N LEU A 12 38.69 -10.26 -7.15
CA LEU A 12 37.33 -10.36 -6.63
C LEU A 12 36.91 -8.99 -6.08
N SER A 13 36.12 -8.24 -6.83
CA SER A 13 35.41 -7.09 -6.32
C SER A 13 34.25 -7.57 -5.44
N TYR A 14 34.36 -7.35 -4.13
CA TYR A 14 33.25 -7.53 -3.20
C TYR A 14 32.20 -6.46 -3.47
N THR A 15 31.16 -6.79 -4.23
CA THR A 15 29.97 -5.96 -4.29
C THR A 15 29.15 -6.23 -3.02
N THR A 16 29.12 -5.26 -2.12
CA THR A 16 28.17 -5.27 -1.01
C THR A 16 26.76 -5.10 -1.57
N ILE A 17 25.99 -6.19 -1.53
CA ILE A 17 24.56 -6.15 -1.82
C ILE A 17 23.89 -5.47 -0.61
N TYR A 18 23.50 -4.20 -0.76
CA TYR A 18 22.67 -3.53 0.23
C TYR A 18 21.25 -4.08 0.13
N SER A 19 20.86 -4.88 1.13
CA SER A 19 19.44 -5.19 1.35
C SER A 19 18.74 -3.92 1.86
N GLN A 20 17.59 -3.61 1.30
CA GLN A 20 16.82 -2.43 1.71
C GLN A 20 16.11 -2.76 3.03
N GLU A 21 16.49 -2.09 4.12
CA GLU A 21 15.85 -2.29 5.41
C GLU A 21 14.37 -1.86 5.37
N ALA A 22 13.49 -2.75 5.81
CA ALA A 22 12.08 -2.44 5.96
C ALA A 22 11.90 -1.41 7.10
N THR A 23 11.08 -0.39 6.86
CA THR A 23 10.72 0.60 7.88
C THR A 23 9.24 0.51 8.19
N ASP A 24 8.90 0.35 9.46
CA ASP A 24 7.52 0.37 9.91
C ASP A 24 6.91 1.76 9.73
N ILE A 25 5.79 1.80 9.00
CA ILE A 25 5.03 3.05 8.83
C ILE A 25 4.01 3.25 9.97
N PHE A 26 3.70 2.21 10.73
CA PHE A 26 2.78 2.24 11.86
C PHE A 26 3.49 1.70 13.11
N ASN A 27 3.39 2.43 14.22
CA ASN A 27 4.15 2.13 15.44
C ASN A 27 3.46 1.09 16.37
N GLY A 28 2.26 0.61 16.01
CA GLY A 28 1.49 -0.35 16.81
C GLY A 28 0.91 0.21 18.12
N LYS A 29 1.05 1.50 18.40
CA LYS A 29 0.70 2.10 19.70
C LYS A 29 -0.34 3.20 19.58
N ASP A 30 -0.16 4.10 18.62
CA ASP A 30 -1.00 5.28 18.45
C ASP A 30 -0.98 5.80 17.00
N LEU A 31 -1.64 6.93 16.77
CA LEU A 31 -1.71 7.59 15.46
C LEU A 31 -0.68 8.72 15.30
N SER A 32 0.38 8.74 16.11
CA SER A 32 1.43 9.75 16.00
C SER A 32 2.08 9.70 14.61
N GLY A 33 2.51 10.86 14.13
CA GLY A 33 3.09 10.97 12.78
C GLY A 33 2.08 10.85 11.62
N ARG A 34 0.77 10.79 11.89
CA ARG A 34 -0.30 10.75 10.86
C ARG A 34 -1.09 12.05 10.76
N THR A 35 -1.86 12.20 9.68
CA THR A 35 -2.92 13.21 9.54
C THR A 35 -4.25 12.54 9.25
N LYS A 36 -5.35 13.16 9.70
CA LYS A 36 -6.71 12.60 9.63
C LYS A 36 -7.70 13.55 8.94
N PRO A 37 -7.64 13.73 7.61
CA PRO A 37 -8.68 14.47 6.90
C PRO A 37 -10.00 13.69 6.91
N GLY A 38 -11.11 14.39 7.12
CA GLY A 38 -12.46 13.82 7.17
C GLY A 38 -12.87 13.36 8.55
N SER A 39 -13.92 12.53 8.61
CA SER A 39 -14.59 12.17 9.86
C SER A 39 -14.74 10.67 10.11
N GLU A 40 -14.10 9.80 9.33
CA GLU A 40 -13.94 8.39 9.70
C GLU A 40 -13.25 8.23 11.06
N PHE A 41 -13.65 7.20 11.79
CA PHE A 41 -13.15 6.94 13.12
C PHE A 41 -11.94 6.02 13.06
N TRP A 42 -10.76 6.60 13.30
CA TRP A 42 -9.48 5.90 13.32
C TRP A 42 -8.93 5.82 14.74
N TYR A 43 -8.51 4.63 15.16
CA TYR A 43 -7.92 4.38 16.47
C TYR A 43 -6.96 3.17 16.43
N VAL A 44 -6.26 2.94 17.55
CA VAL A 44 -5.41 1.76 17.75
C VAL A 44 -6.03 0.87 18.81
N ASP A 45 -6.18 -0.41 18.49
CA ASP A 45 -6.68 -1.41 19.44
C ASP A 45 -5.86 -2.71 19.34
N GLY A 46 -5.30 -3.13 20.49
CA GLY A 46 -4.45 -4.31 20.60
C GLY A 46 -3.39 -4.39 19.49
N GLY A 47 -2.65 -3.31 19.27
CA GLY A 47 -1.59 -3.26 18.25
C GLY A 47 -2.04 -3.05 16.81
N LYS A 48 -3.35 -2.93 16.55
CA LYS A 48 -3.92 -2.85 15.19
C LYS A 48 -4.42 -1.45 14.90
N LEU A 49 -4.22 -1.00 13.67
CA LEU A 49 -4.87 0.21 13.17
C LEU A 49 -6.30 -0.13 12.74
N VAL A 50 -7.29 0.47 13.38
CA VAL A 50 -8.72 0.19 13.13
C VAL A 50 -9.39 1.41 12.53
N CYS A 51 -10.28 1.17 11.56
CA CYS A 51 -11.14 2.17 10.96
C CYS A 51 -12.61 1.74 11.03
N GLU A 52 -13.47 2.66 11.46
CA GLU A 52 -14.92 2.51 11.48
C GLU A 52 -15.60 3.74 10.87
N ASN A 53 -16.86 3.56 10.46
CA ASN A 53 -17.70 4.69 10.08
C ASN A 53 -17.83 5.65 11.25
N GLY A 54 -17.43 6.90 11.05
CA GLY A 54 -17.66 7.95 12.04
C GLY A 54 -19.14 8.31 12.16
N PRO A 55 -19.53 9.07 13.19
CA PRO A 55 -20.91 9.47 13.44
C PRO A 55 -21.57 10.20 12.26
N GLU A 56 -20.77 10.92 11.47
CA GLU A 56 -21.24 11.66 10.29
C GLU A 56 -21.44 10.79 9.04
N ALA A 57 -21.00 9.53 9.05
CA ALA A 57 -21.04 8.62 7.90
C ALA A 57 -20.43 9.21 6.61
N LYS A 58 -19.40 10.06 6.74
CA LYS A 58 -18.63 10.62 5.61
C LYS A 58 -17.24 9.99 5.53
N TYR A 59 -16.63 10.09 4.35
CA TYR A 59 -15.26 9.65 4.13
C TYR A 59 -14.27 10.32 5.08
N GLY A 60 -13.25 9.56 5.46
CA GLY A 60 -12.04 10.06 6.09
C GLY A 60 -10.85 9.22 5.68
N TYR A 61 -9.66 9.68 6.05
CA TYR A 61 -8.43 8.98 5.72
C TYR A 61 -7.44 9.10 6.86
N LEU A 62 -6.55 8.13 6.95
CA LEU A 62 -5.33 8.25 7.73
C LEU A 62 -4.13 8.33 6.79
N SER A 63 -3.48 9.49 6.72
CA SER A 63 -2.36 9.72 5.81
C SER A 63 -1.03 9.75 6.55
N THR A 64 0.04 9.25 5.92
CA THR A 64 1.41 9.47 6.38
C THR A 64 1.77 10.95 6.25
N LYS A 65 2.56 11.49 7.17
CA LYS A 65 3.18 12.82 6.98
C LYS A 65 4.32 12.77 5.95
N ARG A 66 5.07 11.65 5.92
CA ARG A 66 6.13 11.43 4.93
C ARG A 66 5.53 11.09 3.57
N ILE A 67 6.14 11.64 2.53
CA ILE A 67 5.83 11.37 1.13
C ILE A 67 6.79 10.29 0.62
N TYR A 68 6.25 9.29 -0.06
CA TYR A 68 7.01 8.19 -0.65
C TYR A 68 6.84 8.21 -2.16
N LYS A 69 7.96 8.15 -2.89
CA LYS A 69 7.98 8.00 -4.34
C LYS A 69 7.93 6.50 -4.66
N ASN A 70 9.06 5.86 -4.89
CA ASN A 70 9.14 4.42 -5.12
C ASN A 70 9.24 3.68 -3.79
N PHE A 71 8.49 2.61 -3.62
CA PHE A 71 8.47 1.81 -2.40
C PHE A 71 7.86 0.44 -2.65
N ILE A 72 8.23 -0.51 -1.79
CA ILE A 72 7.49 -1.74 -1.56
C ILE A 72 6.74 -1.57 -0.23
N LEU A 73 5.43 -1.72 -0.26
CA LEU A 73 4.55 -1.70 0.90
C LEU A 73 4.10 -3.13 1.19
N ASN A 74 4.38 -3.60 2.39
CA ASN A 74 3.80 -4.84 2.91
C ASN A 74 2.82 -4.46 4.01
N LEU A 75 1.62 -5.04 3.99
CA LEU A 75 0.64 -4.84 5.05
C LEU A 75 -0.26 -6.05 5.20
N ASP A 76 -0.72 -6.26 6.41
CA ASP A 76 -1.82 -7.18 6.71
C ASP A 76 -3.12 -6.38 6.85
N TYR A 77 -4.21 -6.91 6.28
CA TYR A 77 -5.53 -6.32 6.39
C TYR A 77 -6.60 -7.36 6.67
N LYS A 78 -7.69 -6.91 7.30
CA LYS A 78 -8.87 -7.71 7.59
C LYS A 78 -10.11 -6.83 7.46
N LEU A 79 -11.14 -7.34 6.79
CA LEU A 79 -12.47 -6.73 6.77
C LEU A 79 -13.35 -7.42 7.82
N GLU A 80 -13.97 -6.64 8.72
CA GLU A 80 -14.86 -7.20 9.75
C GLU A 80 -16.31 -7.37 9.24
N LYS A 81 -16.70 -6.70 8.15
CA LYS A 81 -18.06 -6.70 7.55
C LYS A 81 -17.99 -6.50 6.03
N ASN A 82 -19.15 -6.36 5.37
CA ASN A 82 -19.30 -5.91 3.98
C ASN A 82 -18.89 -4.42 3.78
N SER A 83 -17.80 -3.99 4.41
CA SER A 83 -17.23 -2.66 4.26
C SER A 83 -16.32 -2.62 3.03
N LYS A 84 -16.13 -1.41 2.49
CA LYS A 84 -15.13 -1.14 1.45
C LYS A 84 -14.11 -0.17 2.01
N SER A 85 -12.85 -0.46 1.77
CA SER A 85 -11.73 0.40 2.13
C SER A 85 -10.73 0.44 0.98
N GLY A 86 -9.54 0.98 1.22
CA GLY A 86 -8.47 0.92 0.25
C GLY A 86 -7.27 1.74 0.63
N ILE A 87 -6.21 1.53 -0.13
CA ILE A 87 -4.93 2.18 0.08
C ILE A 87 -4.69 3.12 -1.08
N PHE A 88 -4.73 4.43 -0.81
CA PHE A 88 -4.34 5.43 -1.78
C PHE A 88 -2.82 5.50 -1.91
N ILE A 89 -2.35 5.44 -3.16
CA ILE A 89 -0.94 5.55 -3.54
C ILE A 89 -0.69 6.92 -4.15
N ARG A 90 0.18 7.69 -3.49
CA ARG A 90 0.56 9.06 -3.88
C ARG A 90 -0.65 9.95 -4.23
N PRO A 91 -1.69 10.00 -3.36
CA PRO A 91 -2.90 10.72 -3.71
C PRO A 91 -2.68 12.23 -3.69
N HIS A 92 -3.30 12.92 -4.64
CA HIS A 92 -3.51 14.35 -4.57
C HIS A 92 -4.81 14.61 -3.81
N ALA A 93 -4.73 15.40 -2.74
CA ALA A 93 -5.90 15.95 -2.10
C ALA A 93 -6.65 16.88 -3.07
N GLY A 94 -7.95 16.66 -3.23
CA GLY A 94 -8.86 17.56 -3.94
C GLY A 94 -9.51 18.57 -3.00
N SER A 95 -10.56 19.23 -3.48
CA SER A 95 -11.47 20.04 -2.67
C SER A 95 -12.14 19.17 -1.58
N ASN A 96 -12.74 19.78 -0.56
CA ASN A 96 -13.33 19.12 0.63
C ASN A 96 -12.32 18.72 1.70
N ASN A 97 -11.45 19.64 2.13
CA ASN A 97 -10.56 19.45 3.29
C ASN A 97 -9.72 18.15 3.22
N GLY A 98 -9.33 17.76 2.01
CA GLY A 98 -8.52 16.58 1.77
C GLY A 98 -9.25 15.24 1.77
N THR A 99 -10.59 15.22 1.79
CA THR A 99 -11.38 13.98 1.66
C THR A 99 -11.71 13.58 0.22
N SER A 100 -11.60 14.52 -0.72
CA SER A 100 -11.48 14.15 -2.13
C SER A 100 -10.04 13.72 -2.40
N LYS A 101 -9.85 12.53 -3.00
CA LYS A 101 -8.53 12.01 -3.38
C LYS A 101 -8.54 11.63 -4.85
N ARG A 102 -7.51 12.08 -5.57
CA ARG A 102 -7.19 11.67 -6.94
C ARG A 102 -5.86 10.95 -6.94
N GLY A 103 -5.72 9.92 -7.76
CA GLY A 103 -4.53 9.07 -7.77
C GLY A 103 -4.90 7.60 -7.84
N TRP A 104 -3.92 6.72 -7.64
CA TRP A 104 -4.18 5.30 -7.62
C TRP A 104 -4.69 4.86 -6.25
N GLN A 105 -5.63 3.94 -6.25
CA GLN A 105 -6.04 3.24 -5.04
C GLN A 105 -6.09 1.74 -5.32
N ILE A 106 -5.62 0.98 -4.34
CA ILE A 106 -5.83 -0.45 -4.24
C ILE A 106 -7.10 -0.67 -3.42
N GLU A 107 -8.11 -1.30 -4.01
CA GLU A 107 -9.39 -1.57 -3.34
C GLU A 107 -9.23 -2.68 -2.29
N VAL A 108 -9.89 -2.52 -1.15
CA VAL A 108 -10.08 -3.59 -0.17
C VAL A 108 -11.59 -3.76 -0.01
N THR A 109 -12.13 -4.74 -0.72
CA THR A 109 -13.59 -4.91 -0.91
C THR A 109 -14.04 -6.32 -0.54
N PRO A 110 -15.36 -6.53 -0.36
CA PRO A 110 -15.90 -7.88 -0.25
C PRO A 110 -15.65 -8.69 -1.54
N PRO A 111 -15.72 -10.03 -1.48
CA PRO A 111 -15.48 -10.89 -2.65
C PRO A 111 -16.33 -10.54 -3.86
N LYS A 112 -15.81 -10.82 -5.07
CA LYS A 112 -16.45 -10.53 -6.36
C LYS A 112 -16.59 -9.04 -6.67
N GLN A 113 -15.82 -8.19 -5.98
CA GLN A 113 -15.80 -6.74 -6.18
C GLN A 113 -14.38 -6.22 -6.44
N HIS A 114 -13.53 -7.03 -7.08
CA HIS A 114 -12.18 -6.64 -7.48
C HIS A 114 -11.30 -6.22 -6.31
N ILE A 115 -11.33 -7.02 -5.24
CA ILE A 115 -10.46 -6.84 -4.07
C ILE A 115 -8.99 -6.90 -4.51
N GLU A 116 -8.18 -5.98 -3.98
CA GLU A 116 -6.82 -5.66 -4.43
C GLU A 116 -6.70 -5.15 -5.87
N GLY A 117 -7.82 -4.91 -6.57
CA GLY A 117 -7.82 -4.23 -7.86
C GLY A 117 -7.29 -2.81 -7.74
N ILE A 118 -6.48 -2.40 -8.71
CA ILE A 118 -5.90 -1.06 -8.78
C ILE A 118 -6.74 -0.22 -9.72
N TYR A 119 -7.26 0.89 -9.22
CA TYR A 119 -7.97 1.86 -10.06
C TYR A 119 -7.36 3.26 -9.92
N ARG A 120 -7.56 4.06 -10.96
CA ARG A 120 -7.28 5.49 -10.98
C ARG A 120 -8.52 6.26 -10.57
N SER A 121 -8.46 6.95 -9.44
CA SER A 121 -9.45 7.92 -9.01
C SER A 121 -9.19 9.27 -9.67
N THR A 122 -10.19 9.80 -10.39
CA THR A 122 -10.17 11.11 -11.04
C THR A 122 -11.41 11.91 -10.67
N VAL A 123 -11.47 13.18 -11.09
CA VAL A 123 -12.68 14.00 -10.92
C VAL A 123 -13.87 13.41 -11.69
N ALA A 124 -13.61 12.75 -12.83
CA ALA A 124 -14.63 12.16 -13.68
C ALA A 124 -15.11 10.77 -13.22
N GLY A 125 -14.46 10.18 -12.22
CA GLY A 125 -14.79 8.86 -11.70
C GLY A 125 -13.57 7.94 -11.58
N LYS A 126 -13.85 6.64 -11.51
CA LYS A 126 -12.87 5.57 -11.31
C LYS A 126 -12.67 4.78 -12.60
N ASP A 127 -11.42 4.46 -12.92
CA ASP A 127 -11.07 3.55 -14.03
C ASP A 127 -10.06 2.51 -13.56
N PHE A 128 -10.34 1.22 -13.78
CA PHE A 128 -9.47 0.14 -13.33
C PHE A 128 -8.24 0.02 -14.23
N LEU A 129 -7.06 0.13 -13.63
CA LEU A 129 -5.79 -0.11 -14.30
C LEU A 129 -5.45 -1.60 -14.31
N THR A 130 -5.85 -2.30 -13.25
CA THR A 130 -5.69 -3.74 -13.11
C THR A 130 -6.84 -4.26 -12.26
N LYS A 131 -7.38 -5.40 -12.67
CA LYS A 131 -8.33 -6.17 -11.88
C LYS A 131 -7.66 -7.49 -11.52
N PRO A 132 -7.84 -8.01 -10.29
CA PRO A 132 -7.39 -9.35 -9.96
C PRO A 132 -8.04 -10.36 -10.92
N TYR A 133 -7.34 -11.44 -11.22
CA TYR A 133 -7.99 -12.54 -11.91
C TYR A 133 -9.03 -13.18 -10.97
N PRO A 134 -10.15 -13.73 -11.48
CA PRO A 134 -11.15 -14.38 -10.66
C PRO A 134 -10.59 -15.51 -9.79
N GLU A 135 -9.52 -16.19 -10.22
CA GLU A 135 -8.78 -17.16 -9.41
C GLU A 135 -8.08 -16.54 -8.20
N ASP A 136 -7.46 -15.37 -8.35
CA ASP A 136 -6.74 -14.69 -7.28
C ASP A 136 -7.71 -14.23 -6.18
N GLU A 137 -8.91 -13.76 -6.57
CA GLU A 137 -9.96 -13.39 -5.62
C GLU A 137 -10.41 -14.56 -4.73
N LYS A 138 -10.23 -15.82 -5.17
CA LYS A 138 -10.60 -17.01 -4.36
C LYS A 138 -9.63 -17.27 -3.21
N HIS A 139 -8.41 -16.78 -3.31
CA HIS A 139 -7.40 -16.94 -2.25
C HIS A 139 -7.59 -15.93 -1.11
N LEU A 140 -8.36 -14.88 -1.35
CA LEU A 140 -8.62 -13.84 -0.37
C LEU A 140 -9.66 -14.28 0.65
N LYS A 141 -9.30 -14.12 1.93
CA LYS A 141 -10.08 -14.55 3.07
C LYS A 141 -10.97 -13.39 3.52
N PRO A 142 -12.28 -13.40 3.25
CA PRO A 142 -13.11 -12.20 3.34
C PRO A 142 -13.21 -11.60 4.75
N THR A 143 -13.14 -12.47 5.77
CA THR A 143 -13.29 -12.11 7.19
C THR A 143 -12.07 -12.50 8.02
N ALA A 144 -10.96 -12.84 7.37
CA ALA A 144 -9.70 -13.17 8.05
C ALA A 144 -8.57 -12.27 7.56
N TRP A 145 -7.42 -12.42 8.18
CA TRP A 145 -6.23 -11.67 7.79
C TRP A 145 -5.73 -12.12 6.42
N ASN A 146 -5.45 -11.13 5.58
CA ASN A 146 -4.79 -11.26 4.29
C ASN A 146 -3.52 -10.42 4.32
N HIS A 147 -2.51 -10.86 3.57
CA HIS A 147 -1.26 -10.14 3.38
C HIS A 147 -1.24 -9.57 1.97
N MET A 148 -0.92 -8.28 1.84
CA MET A 148 -0.74 -7.62 0.55
C MET A 148 0.66 -7.04 0.46
N ARG A 149 1.33 -7.29 -0.68
CA ARG A 149 2.59 -6.67 -1.05
C ARG A 149 2.37 -5.80 -2.29
N THR A 150 2.54 -4.51 -2.18
CA THR A 150 2.45 -3.57 -3.30
C THR A 150 3.79 -2.98 -3.63
N GLU A 151 4.18 -3.01 -4.90
CA GLU A 151 5.39 -2.37 -5.40
C GLU A 151 5.05 -1.17 -6.28
N THR A 152 5.70 -0.04 -6.00
CA THR A 152 5.58 1.17 -6.81
C THR A 152 6.94 1.57 -7.35
N ASN A 153 7.04 1.69 -8.67
CA ASN A 153 8.26 2.11 -9.35
C ASN A 153 7.93 3.04 -10.51
N GLY A 154 8.32 4.31 -10.39
CA GLY A 154 7.99 5.32 -11.39
C GLY A 154 6.48 5.42 -11.54
N ASN A 155 5.98 5.17 -12.76
CA ASN A 155 4.56 5.23 -13.08
C ASN A 155 3.84 3.87 -13.04
N THR A 156 4.44 2.88 -12.38
CA THR A 156 3.88 1.52 -12.27
C THR A 156 3.54 1.20 -10.81
N VAL A 157 2.41 0.52 -10.63
CA VAL A 157 1.98 -0.09 -9.36
C VAL A 157 1.59 -1.53 -9.65
N ASN A 158 2.17 -2.45 -8.90
CA ASN A 158 1.87 -3.88 -8.96
C ASN A 158 1.53 -4.37 -7.55
N ASN A 159 0.61 -5.30 -7.44
CA ASN A 159 0.22 -5.98 -6.20
C ASN A 159 0.29 -7.50 -6.37
#